data_AF-N1ZW10-F1
#
_entry.id   AF-N1ZW10-F1
#
_cell.length_a   1.000
_cell.length_b   1.000
_cell.length_c   1.000
_cell.angle_alpha   90.00
_cell.angle_beta   90.00
_cell.angle_gamma   90.00
#
_symmetry.space_group_name_H-M   'P 1'
#
loop_
_entity.id
_entity.type
_entity.pdbx_description
1 polymer ?
#
loop_
_entity_poly.entity_id
_entity_poly.type
_entity_poly.pdbx_seq_one_letter_code
_entity_poly.pdbx_strand_id
1 'polypeptide(L)' 'MINFEYKIIKEFECCGNQMVTVRIGNAVHVMSLEEWHKVYGRNHQEKWETKVDWNRFVPKNQYKKKHVS' A
#
# COMPACT_ATOMS: atom_id res chain seq x y z
N MET A 1 4.50 -16.71 21.33
CA MET A 1 4.54 -15.73 20.24
C MET A 1 3.16 -15.66 19.63
N ILE A 2 2.47 -14.53 19.74
CA ILE A 2 1.23 -14.31 18.99
C ILE A 2 1.67 -14.05 17.55
N ASN A 3 1.50 -15.05 16.68
CA ASN A 3 1.62 -14.83 15.24
C ASN A 3 0.44 -13.95 14.82
N PHE A 4 0.70 -12.66 14.69
CA PHE A 4 -0.27 -11.76 14.07
C PHE A 4 -0.29 -12.11 12.58
N GLU A 5 -1.27 -12.91 12.18
CA GLU A 5 -1.49 -13.21 10.76
C GLU A 5 -2.04 -11.97 10.06
N TYR A 6 -1.37 -11.57 8.98
CA TYR A 6 -1.79 -10.51 8.06
C TYR A 6 -2.18 -11.16 6.75
N LYS A 7 -3.49 -11.29 6.49
CA LYS A 7 -4.00 -12.04 5.34
C LYS A 7 -5.21 -11.36 4.71
N ILE A 8 -5.23 -11.27 3.39
CA ILE A 8 -6.44 -10.91 2.64
C ILE A 8 -7.39 -12.11 2.66
N ILE A 9 -8.63 -11.88 3.09
CA ILE A 9 -9.71 -12.87 3.11
C ILE A 9 -10.50 -12.79 1.80
N LYS A 10 -10.85 -11.57 1.39
CA LYS A 10 -11.67 -11.33 0.19
C LYS A 10 -11.40 -9.95 -0.40
N GLU A 11 -11.42 -9.87 -1.71
CA GLU A 11 -11.40 -8.61 -2.47
C GLU A 11 -12.78 -8.37 -3.07
N PHE A 12 -13.20 -7.11 -3.13
CA PHE A 12 -14.49 -6.73 -3.69
C PHE A 12 -14.48 -5.27 -4.15
N GLU A 13 -15.41 -4.93 -5.03
CA GLU A 13 -15.61 -3.55 -5.47
C GLU A 13 -16.74 -2.90 -4.67
N CYS A 14 -16.53 -1.66 -4.20
CA CYS A 14 -17.55 -0.86 -3.55
C CYS A 14 -17.51 0.57 -4.12
N CYS A 15 -18.60 1.00 -4.76
CA CYS A 15 -18.72 2.33 -5.35
C CYS A 15 -17.56 2.70 -6.30
N GLY A 16 -17.10 1.75 -7.13
CA GLY A 16 -15.97 1.95 -8.05
C GLY A 16 -14.58 1.86 -7.40
N ASN A 17 -14.50 1.60 -6.09
CA ASN A 17 -13.23 1.46 -5.38
C ASN A 17 -12.94 -0.01 -5.06
N GLN A 18 -11.68 -0.42 -5.21
CA GLN A 18 -11.22 -1.75 -4.78
C GLN A 18 -11.05 -1.80 -3.26
N MET A 19 -11.84 -2.65 -2.63
CA MET A 19 -11.87 -2.88 -1.19
C MET A 19 -11.36 -4.29 -0.87
N VAL A 20 -10.80 -4.44 0.32
CA VAL A 20 -10.34 -5.72 0.83
C VAL A 20 -10.85 -5.94 2.24
N THR A 21 -11.26 -7.18 2.51
CA THR A 21 -11.45 -7.69 3.85
C THR A 21 -10.17 -8.41 4.26
N VAL A 22 -9.54 -7.95 5.32
CA VAL A 22 -8.27 -8.49 5.83
C VAL A 22 -8.40 -8.98 7.26
N ARG A 23 -7.63 -10.02 7.60
CA ARG A 23 -7.38 -10.43 8.97
C ARG A 23 -6.10 -9.76 9.45
N ILE A 24 -6.19 -9.06 10.57
CA ILE A 24 -5.04 -8.46 11.27
C ILE A 24 -5.06 -9.02 12.69
N GLY A 25 -4.20 -10.00 12.96
CA GLY A 25 -4.25 -10.74 14.21
C GLY A 25 -5.56 -11.53 14.34
N ASN A 26 -6.33 -11.26 15.39
CA ASN A 26 -7.61 -11.94 15.61
C ASN A 26 -8.83 -11.16 15.10
N ALA A 27 -8.63 -9.97 14.53
CA ALA A 27 -9.71 -9.12 14.05
C ALA A 27 -9.83 -9.16 12.51
N VAL A 28 -11.05 -8.94 12.03
CA VAL A 28 -11.36 -8.78 10.61
C VAL A 28 -11.68 -7.31 10.36
N HIS A 29 -11.01 -6.72 9.37
CA HIS A 29 -11.18 -5.33 8.97
C HIS A 29 -11.55 -5.24 7.50
N VAL A 30 -12.28 -4.18 7.15
CA VAL A 30 -12.55 -3.79 5.77
C VAL A 30 -11.87 -2.45 5.53
N MET A 31 -11.09 -2.35 4.46
CA MET A 31 -10.41 -1.13 4.07
C MET A 31 -10.16 -1.13 2.56
N SER A 32 -9.69 -0.01 2.00
CA SER A 32 -9.29 0.02 0.60
C SER A 32 -8.04 -0.82 0.35
N LEU A 33 -7.89 -1.33 -0.88
CA LEU A 33 -6.68 -2.05 -1.28
C LEU A 33 -5.42 -1.18 -1.11
N GLU A 34 -5.54 0.12 -1.38
CA GLU A 34 -4.45 1.08 -1.21
C GLU A 34 -4.02 1.23 0.26
N GLU A 35 -4.98 1.36 1.18
CA GLU A 35 -4.70 1.42 2.62
C GLU A 35 -4.06 0.13 3.12
N TRP A 36 -4.58 -1.02 2.67
CA TRP A 36 -4.00 -2.31 3.01
C TRP A 36 -2.54 -2.42 2.55
N HIS A 37 -2.23 -2.01 1.32
CA HIS A 37 -0.86 -1.98 0.82
C HIS A 37 0.06 -1.07 1.67
N LYS A 38 -0.44 0.06 2.20
CA LYS A 38 0.34 0.92 3.10
C LYS A 38 0.57 0.30 4.49
N VAL A 39 -0.40 -0.47 5.00
CA VAL A 39 -0.32 -1.14 6.31
C VAL A 39 0.58 -2.36 6.22
N TYR A 40 0.30 -3.27 5.28
CA TYR A 40 1.12 -4.43 4.99
C TYR A 40 2.54 -4.02 4.57
N GLY A 41 2.63 -2.94 3.78
CA GLY A 41 3.77 -2.03 3.57
C GLY A 41 4.75 -1.92 4.72
N ARG A 42 4.28 -1.22 5.75
CA ARG A 42 5.08 -0.84 6.91
C ARG A 42 5.42 -2.02 7.80
N ASN A 43 4.56 -3.04 7.86
CA ASN A 43 4.76 -4.19 8.73
C ASN A 43 5.63 -5.29 8.10
N HIS A 44 5.74 -5.34 6.77
CA HIS A 44 6.54 -6.30 6.01
C HIS A 44 7.46 -5.58 5.01
N GLN A 45 8.31 -4.69 5.53
CA GLN A 45 9.18 -3.84 4.73
C GLN A 45 10.10 -4.67 3.81
N GLU A 46 10.50 -5.87 4.24
CA GLU A 46 11.29 -6.85 3.48
C GLU A 46 10.60 -7.33 2.19
N LYS A 47 9.26 -7.34 2.15
CA LYS A 47 8.50 -7.72 0.94
C LYS A 47 8.34 -6.56 -0.05
N TRP A 48 8.55 -5.33 0.41
CA TRP A 48 8.52 -4.12 -0.42
C TRP A 48 9.88 -3.82 -1.06
N GLU A 49 10.97 -4.30 -0.48
CA GLU A 49 12.31 -4.21 -1.07
C GLU A 49 12.41 -4.89 -2.45
N THR A 50 11.54 -5.87 -2.77
CA THR A 50 11.62 -6.64 -4.01
C THR A 50 10.76 -6.12 -5.17
N LYS A 51 9.92 -5.09 -4.98
CA LYS A 51 9.02 -4.62 -6.06
C LYS A 51 8.70 -3.12 -6.08
N VAL A 52 9.56 -2.28 -5.51
CA VAL A 52 9.51 -0.84 -5.81
C VAL A 52 10.66 -0.51 -6.75
N ASP A 53 10.35 -0.31 -8.04
CA ASP A 53 11.27 0.38 -8.93
C ASP A 53 11.35 1.84 -8.45
N TRP A 54 12.33 2.09 -7.58
CA TRP A 54 12.62 3.42 -7.05
C TRP A 54 12.94 4.44 -8.15
N ASN A 55 13.23 4.01 -9.40
CA ASN A 55 13.41 4.93 -10.53
C ASN A 55 12.12 5.62 -10.97
N ARG A 56 10.93 5.13 -10.55
CA ARG A 56 9.65 5.77 -10.88
C ARG A 56 9.29 6.93 -9.95
N PHE A 57 9.91 6.99 -8.77
CA PHE A 57 9.76 8.13 -7.86
C PHE A 57 10.72 9.25 -8.25
N VAL A 58 10.40 9.96 -9.34
CA VAL A 58 11.05 11.25 -9.61
C VAL A 58 10.69 12.20 -8.46
N PRO A 59 11.65 12.74 -7.70
CA PRO A 59 11.36 13.73 -6.69
C PRO A 59 10.66 14.93 -7.34
N LYS A 60 9.58 15.42 -6.73
CA LYS A 60 8.78 16.59 -7.13
C LYS A 60 9.55 17.93 -7.20
N ASN A 61 10.89 17.90 -7.25
CA ASN A 61 11.75 19.09 -7.29
C ASN A 61 12.11 19.58 -8.70
N GLN A 62 11.69 18.92 -9.78
CA GLN A 62 11.96 19.43 -11.14
C GLN A 62 10.91 20.40 -11.70
N TYR A 63 9.84 20.71 -10.97
CA TYR A 63 8.80 21.65 -11.45
C TYR A 63 9.16 23.15 -11.35
N LYS A 64 10.40 23.49 -10.96
CA LYS A 64 10.87 24.90 -10.94
C LYS A 64 12.19 25.09 -11.68
N LYS A 65 12.18 24.85 -12.99
CA LYS A 65 12.98 25.66 -13.91
C LYS A 65 12.04 26.16 -15.01
N LYS A 66 11.35 27.26 -14.71
CA LYS A 66 10.77 28.11 -15.75
C LYS A 66 11.94 28.54 -16.63
N HIS A 67 11.90 28.18 -17.91
CA HIS A 67 12.68 28.88 -18.93
C HIS A 67 12.36 30.37 -18.81
N VAL A 68 13.38 31.18 -18.54
CA VAL A 68 13.34 32.62 -18.79
C VAL A 68 14.64 32.92 -19.54
N SER A 69 14.43 33.19 -20.84
CA SER A 69 15.25 33.89 -21.83
C SER A 69 16.73 33.53 -21.95
#